data_AF-A0A7X1TI74-F1
#
_entry.id   AF-A0A7X1TI74-F1
#
_cell.length_a   1.000
_cell.length_b   1.000
_cell.length_c   1.000
_cell.angle_alpha   90.00
_cell.angle_beta   90.00
_cell.angle_gamma   90.00
#
_symmetry.space_group_name_H-M   'P 1'
#
loop_
_entity.id
_entity.type
_entity.pdbx_description
1 polymer ?
#
loop_
_entity_poly.entity_id
_entity_poly.type
_entity_poly.pdbx_seq_one_letter_code
_entity_poly.pdbx_strand_id
1 'polypeptide(L)'
;MGYSFTRQQLYELVWTVPISTLAKSLKVSDVGLAKACRRGDIPLPPRGYWAKLHAGRRVTRPPLPPRGPGASHRVNIGVGAPHAYRANSVDDCAKLEDTPPEPPIYDETLDEVEVRIRQALPSKFRYIRALDNPHPLIARLLREDDARREARMKSGYSWDKPCFESSFEQRRLTFLSNLFTLLATLDVYATVRGREARELLVQVGCQHVELKVDALEALRPRKGRIAGRRGEPMAIEVRVGRWKHDEAEERLFWSDGDTGRIENQLRDIAVALVLTGERQYRKARQFAHEWDKHDFEERLERARQAREAAEARECEERAQAERDRVGRLLAQVNAYQQAQQIREYVGKVVAFPLAIQGRAFDGDREAWARWALAVAEQLDPLAPSANGRANE
;
A
#
# COMPACT_ATOMS: atom_id res chain seq x y z
N MET A 1 1.39 15.86 -8.96
CA MET A 1 0.53 15.86 -7.75
C MET A 1 -0.70 15.03 -8.07
N GLY A 2 -0.93 13.99 -7.28
CA GLY A 2 -2.14 13.17 -7.35
C GLY A 2 -3.17 13.69 -6.35
N TYR A 3 -4.45 13.63 -6.71
CA TYR A 3 -5.55 13.90 -5.78
C TYR A 3 -6.42 12.65 -5.68
N SER A 4 -6.86 12.31 -4.47
CA SER A 4 -7.81 11.23 -4.21
C SER A 4 -9.06 11.79 -3.57
N PHE A 5 -10.22 11.55 -4.18
CA PHE A 5 -11.52 11.96 -3.66
C PHE A 5 -12.44 10.76 -3.53
N THR A 6 -13.37 10.80 -2.57
CA THR A 6 -14.50 9.85 -2.58
C THR A 6 -15.43 10.14 -3.77
N ARG A 7 -16.16 9.11 -4.23
CA ARG A 7 -17.13 9.24 -5.33
C ARG A 7 -18.15 10.35 -5.06
N GLN A 8 -18.62 10.47 -3.82
CA GLN A 8 -19.57 11.49 -3.39
C GLN A 8 -18.95 12.90 -3.37
N GLN A 9 -17.76 13.06 -2.80
CA GLN A 9 -17.06 14.36 -2.80
C GLN A 9 -16.79 14.85 -4.22
N LEU A 10 -16.29 13.98 -5.10
CA LEU A 10 -16.02 14.36 -6.49
C LEU A 10 -17.31 14.71 -7.25
N TYR A 11 -18.40 13.99 -6.98
CA TYR A 11 -19.71 14.31 -7.52
C TYR A 11 -20.20 15.69 -7.05
N GLU A 12 -20.12 16.02 -5.76
CA GLU A 12 -20.47 17.37 -5.29
C GLU A 12 -19.60 18.46 -5.94
N LEU A 13 -18.29 18.24 -6.04
CA LEU A 13 -17.37 19.21 -6.65
C LEU A 13 -17.70 19.49 -8.12
N VAL A 14 -17.94 18.44 -8.91
CA VAL A 14 -18.23 18.54 -10.35
C VAL A 14 -19.60 19.21 -10.62
N TRP A 15 -20.54 19.10 -9.68
CA TRP A 15 -21.86 19.72 -9.79
C TRP A 15 -21.96 21.10 -9.14
N THR A 16 -20.94 21.51 -8.37
CA THR A 16 -20.82 22.85 -7.77
C THR A 16 -19.96 23.79 -8.63
N VAL A 17 -18.92 23.25 -9.28
CA VAL A 17 -17.96 24.05 -10.06
C VAL A 17 -17.83 23.48 -11.48
N PRO A 18 -17.75 24.32 -12.53
CA PRO A 18 -17.48 23.85 -13.89
C PRO A 18 -16.18 23.03 -13.98
N ILE A 19 -16.22 21.94 -14.75
CA ILE A 19 -15.09 21.00 -14.93
C ILE A 19 -13.81 21.72 -15.34
N SER A 20 -13.88 22.74 -16.21
CA SER A 20 -12.73 23.50 -16.67
C SER A 20 -12.05 24.31 -15.55
N THR A 21 -12.83 24.85 -14.61
CA THR A 21 -12.31 25.55 -13.44
C THR A 21 -11.73 24.56 -12.44
N LEU A 22 -12.43 23.45 -12.20
CA LEU A 22 -11.97 22.38 -11.29
C LEU A 22 -10.69 21.70 -11.80
N ALA A 23 -10.58 21.47 -13.10
CA ALA A 23 -9.40 20.90 -13.73
C ALA A 23 -8.18 21.82 -13.58
N LYS A 24 -8.36 23.14 -13.78
CA LYS A 24 -7.32 24.15 -13.54
C LYS A 24 -6.86 24.19 -12.08
N SER A 25 -7.79 24.16 -11.12
CA SER A 25 -7.42 24.15 -9.69
C SER A 25 -6.66 22.89 -9.30
N LEU A 26 -7.02 21.75 -9.89
CA LEU A 26 -6.34 20.47 -9.67
C LEU A 26 -5.09 20.28 -10.56
N LYS A 27 -4.72 21.27 -11.39
CA LYS A 27 -3.61 21.18 -12.36
C LYS A 27 -3.67 19.91 -13.25
N VAL A 28 -4.87 19.49 -13.62
CA VAL A 28 -5.13 18.34 -14.51
C VAL A 28 -5.86 18.80 -15.76
N SER A 29 -5.75 18.05 -16.86
CA SER A 29 -6.52 18.35 -18.07
C SER A 29 -8.02 18.07 -17.89
N ASP A 30 -8.87 18.92 -18.49
CA ASP A 30 -10.33 18.75 -18.49
C ASP A 30 -10.75 17.34 -18.96
N VAL A 31 -10.08 16.83 -19.99
CA VAL A 31 -10.30 15.48 -20.53
C VAL A 31 -9.86 14.40 -19.54
N GLY A 32 -8.76 14.63 -18.82
CA GLY A 32 -8.26 13.72 -17.77
C GLY A 32 -9.24 13.64 -16.60
N LEU A 33 -9.75 14.78 -16.14
CA LEU A 33 -10.77 14.86 -15.09
C LEU A 33 -12.08 14.17 -15.53
N ALA A 34 -12.54 14.43 -16.76
CA ALA A 34 -13.73 13.77 -17.30
C ALA A 34 -13.54 12.25 -17.47
N LYS A 35 -12.33 11.77 -17.80
CA LYS A 35 -12.00 10.34 -17.81
C LYS A 35 -12.04 9.74 -16.42
N ALA A 36 -11.53 10.45 -15.41
CA ALA A 36 -11.56 9.99 -14.02
C ALA A 36 -13.01 9.87 -13.51
N CYS A 37 -13.86 10.86 -13.79
CA CYS A 37 -15.28 10.82 -13.43
C CYS A 37 -16.02 9.65 -14.11
N ARG A 38 -15.77 9.43 -15.41
CA ARG A 38 -16.35 8.28 -16.14
C ARG A 38 -15.92 6.93 -15.59
N ARG A 39 -14.64 6.79 -15.19
CA ARG A 39 -14.13 5.55 -14.58
C ARG A 39 -14.76 5.27 -13.21
N GLY A 40 -15.18 6.32 -12.50
CA GLY A 40 -15.88 6.21 -11.23
C GLY A 40 -17.41 6.20 -11.36
N ASP A 41 -17.97 6.02 -12.56
CA ASP A 41 -19.42 6.06 -12.81
C ASP A 41 -20.11 7.33 -12.28
N ILE A 42 -19.39 8.47 -12.30
CA ILE A 42 -19.91 9.75 -11.82
C ILE A 42 -20.57 10.50 -13.00
N PRO A 43 -21.88 10.81 -12.92
CA PRO A 43 -22.55 11.55 -13.97
C PRO A 43 -22.00 12.98 -14.03
N LEU A 44 -21.63 13.40 -15.24
CA LEU A 44 -21.13 14.75 -15.51
C LEU A 44 -22.29 15.66 -15.95
N PRO A 45 -22.27 16.95 -15.60
CA PRO A 45 -23.25 17.89 -16.12
C PRO A 45 -23.16 17.97 -17.66
N PRO A 46 -24.29 17.90 -18.38
CA PRO A 46 -24.30 17.92 -19.83
C PRO A 46 -23.79 19.27 -20.38
N ARG A 47 -23.38 19.28 -21.65
CA ARG A 47 -22.98 20.52 -22.34
C ARG A 47 -24.12 21.55 -22.26
N GLY A 48 -23.79 22.76 -21.82
CA GLY A 48 -24.75 23.84 -21.63
C GLY A 48 -25.54 23.81 -20.31
N TYR A 49 -25.29 22.85 -19.42
CA TYR A 49 -25.88 22.83 -18.07
C TYR A 49 -25.64 24.14 -17.32
N TRP A 50 -24.37 24.58 -17.26
CA TRP A 50 -23.98 25.81 -16.58
C TRP A 50 -24.59 27.07 -17.23
N ALA A 51 -24.66 27.12 -18.56
CA ALA A 51 -25.31 28.22 -19.27
C ALA A 51 -26.81 28.31 -18.95
N LYS A 52 -27.50 27.17 -18.89
CA LYS A 52 -28.92 27.09 -18.50
C LYS A 52 -29.13 27.51 -17.04
N LEU A 53 -28.24 27.09 -16.14
CA LEU A 53 -28.27 27.48 -14.73
C LEU A 53 -28.10 28.99 -14.56
N HIS A 54 -27.11 29.60 -15.22
CA HIS A 54 -26.90 31.05 -15.22
C HIS A 54 -28.07 31.82 -15.84
N ALA A 55 -28.74 31.23 -16.84
CA ALA A 55 -29.95 31.78 -17.45
C ALA A 55 -31.23 31.57 -16.62
N GLY A 56 -31.12 31.10 -15.36
CA GLY A 56 -32.25 30.88 -14.46
C GLY A 56 -33.19 29.75 -14.85
N ARG A 57 -32.80 28.88 -15.79
CA ARG A 57 -33.62 27.74 -16.21
C ARG A 57 -33.52 26.62 -15.19
N ARG A 58 -34.63 25.91 -14.97
CA ARG A 58 -34.65 24.69 -14.15
C ARG A 58 -33.78 23.62 -14.81
N VAL A 59 -32.80 23.13 -14.07
CA VAL A 59 -31.90 22.04 -14.47
C VAL A 59 -32.03 20.89 -13.48
N THR A 60 -32.03 19.67 -13.99
CA THR A 60 -32.15 18.46 -13.16
C THR A 60 -30.77 17.87 -12.90
N ARG A 61 -30.48 17.59 -11.63
CA ARG A 61 -29.27 16.89 -11.19
C ARG A 61 -29.61 15.40 -10.96
N PRO A 62 -29.09 14.47 -11.79
CA PRO A 62 -29.36 13.04 -11.62
C PRO A 62 -28.65 12.53 -10.35
N PRO A 63 -29.27 11.67 -9.53
CA PRO A 63 -28.63 11.13 -8.34
C PRO A 63 -27.38 10.33 -8.71
N LEU A 64 -26.43 10.24 -7.77
CA LEU A 64 -25.21 9.46 -7.95
C LEU A 64 -25.57 7.97 -8.01
N PRO A 65 -25.37 7.26 -9.14
CA PRO A 65 -25.67 5.83 -9.23
C PRO A 65 -24.77 5.04 -8.27
N PRO A 66 -25.22 3.88 -7.76
CA PRO A 66 -24.40 3.05 -6.87
C PRO A 66 -23.10 2.63 -7.56
N ARG A 67 -22.07 2.33 -6.75
CA ARG A 67 -20.76 1.94 -7.26
C ARG A 67 -20.87 0.63 -8.07
N GLY A 68 -20.17 0.54 -9.20
CA GLY A 68 -19.99 -0.72 -9.92
C GLY A 68 -19.33 -1.80 -9.04
N PRO A 69 -19.75 -3.09 -9.12
CA PRO A 69 -19.13 -4.16 -8.33
C PRO A 69 -17.60 -4.22 -8.54
N GLY A 70 -16.85 -4.41 -7.46
CA GLY A 70 -15.37 -4.44 -7.48
C GLY A 70 -14.67 -3.12 -7.84
N ALA A 71 -15.39 -2.03 -8.12
CA ALA A 71 -14.81 -0.71 -8.36
C ALA A 71 -14.34 -0.02 -7.06
N SER A 72 -13.47 0.98 -7.19
CA SER A 72 -12.97 1.74 -6.04
C SER A 72 -13.98 2.81 -5.58
N HIS A 73 -14.20 2.95 -4.27
CA HIS A 73 -14.93 4.10 -3.69
C HIS A 73 -14.19 5.43 -3.84
N ARG A 74 -12.88 5.38 -4.08
CA ARG A 74 -12.00 6.53 -4.32
C ARG A 74 -11.66 6.67 -5.79
N VAL A 75 -11.73 7.91 -6.28
CA VAL A 75 -11.35 8.30 -7.63
C VAL A 75 -10.03 9.09 -7.55
N ASN A 76 -9.02 8.58 -8.23
CA ASN A 76 -7.69 9.20 -8.29
C ASN A 76 -7.56 10.06 -9.56
N ILE A 77 -7.11 11.30 -9.41
CA ILE A 77 -6.96 12.31 -10.46
C ILE A 77 -5.48 12.76 -10.48
N GLY A 78 -4.86 12.84 -11.67
CA GLY A 78 -3.50 13.36 -11.82
C GLY A 78 -2.36 12.42 -11.40
N VAL A 79 -2.68 11.21 -10.94
CA VAL A 79 -1.70 10.14 -10.67
C VAL A 79 -1.40 9.43 -11.99
N GLY A 80 -0.16 9.49 -12.48
CA GLY A 80 0.33 8.60 -13.53
C GLY A 80 0.10 7.14 -13.11
N ALA A 81 -0.12 6.22 -14.06
CA ALA A 81 -0.59 4.84 -13.86
C ALA A 81 -0.47 4.30 -12.41
N PRO A 82 -1.57 3.86 -11.78
CA PRO A 82 -1.53 3.40 -10.39
C PRO A 82 -0.51 2.26 -10.29
N HIS A 83 0.65 2.54 -9.66
CA HIS A 83 1.57 1.50 -9.26
C HIS A 83 0.85 0.67 -8.20
N ALA A 84 0.31 -0.46 -8.62
CA ALA A 84 -0.52 -1.35 -7.83
C ALA A 84 0.19 -1.99 -6.62
N TYR A 85 1.41 -1.56 -6.26
CA TYR A 85 2.16 -2.17 -5.15
C TYR A 85 3.13 -1.24 -4.41
N ARG A 86 3.02 0.08 -4.56
CA ARG A 86 3.79 1.01 -3.72
C ARG A 86 2.90 2.15 -3.23
N ALA A 87 2.43 2.02 -2.00
CA ALA A 87 2.15 3.15 -1.11
C ALA A 87 3.47 3.83 -0.68
N ASN A 88 4.34 4.16 -1.65
CA ASN A 88 5.51 4.99 -1.45
C ASN A 88 5.40 6.21 -2.36
N SER A 89 4.32 6.98 -2.25
CA SER A 89 4.41 8.41 -2.49
C SER A 89 4.93 9.03 -1.20
N VAL A 90 6.23 9.24 -1.15
CA VAL A 90 6.99 9.94 -0.10
C VAL A 90 6.57 11.43 0.00
N ASP A 91 5.46 11.83 -0.64
CA ASP A 91 4.94 13.20 -0.69
C ASP A 91 3.54 13.36 -0.09
N ASP A 92 2.88 12.29 0.38
CA ASP A 92 1.65 12.40 1.19
C ASP A 92 1.94 12.40 2.70
N CYS A 93 3.19 12.71 3.10
CA CYS A 93 3.53 13.11 4.47
C CYS A 93 2.93 14.47 4.86
N ALA A 94 2.30 15.17 3.92
CA ALA A 94 1.60 16.41 4.17
C ALA A 94 0.08 16.15 4.28
N LYS A 95 -0.36 15.99 5.54
CA LYS A 95 -1.76 15.94 6.03
C LYS A 95 -2.38 14.54 6.16
N LEU A 96 -2.00 13.84 7.21
CA LEU A 96 -2.96 13.04 7.97
C LEU A 96 -3.15 13.76 9.30
N GLU A 97 -4.35 14.28 9.52
CA GLU A 97 -4.84 14.66 10.84
C GLU A 97 -4.51 13.54 11.85
N ASP A 98 -4.24 13.86 13.11
CA ASP A 98 -3.95 12.92 14.24
C ASP A 98 -5.12 11.95 14.55
N THR A 99 -6.08 11.82 13.64
CA THR A 99 -7.26 10.98 13.78
C THR A 99 -6.97 9.57 13.28
N PRO A 100 -7.39 8.54 14.04
CA PRO A 100 -7.26 7.15 13.59
C PRO A 100 -8.04 6.94 12.29
N PRO A 101 -7.56 6.06 11.39
CA PRO A 101 -8.26 5.76 10.16
C PRO A 101 -9.64 5.15 10.47
N GLU A 102 -10.69 5.65 9.81
CA GLU A 102 -12.04 5.12 9.97
C GLU A 102 -12.21 3.77 9.22
N PRO A 103 -13.04 2.85 9.73
CA PRO A 103 -13.32 1.58 9.07
C PRO A 103 -14.05 1.79 7.73
N PRO A 104 -13.85 0.91 6.75
CA PRO A 104 -14.55 1.00 5.47
C PRO A 104 -16.05 0.68 5.65
N ILE A 105 -16.90 1.69 5.42
CA ILE A 105 -18.35 1.55 5.40
C ILE A 105 -18.81 1.25 3.97
N TYR A 106 -19.75 0.32 3.83
CA TYR A 106 -20.35 -0.04 2.55
C TYR A 106 -21.84 0.29 2.56
N ASP A 107 -22.31 0.99 1.52
CA ASP A 107 -23.71 1.42 1.40
C ASP A 107 -24.67 0.24 1.13
N GLU A 108 -24.18 -0.84 0.52
CA GLU A 108 -24.96 -2.01 0.11
C GLU A 108 -24.41 -3.30 0.76
N THR A 109 -25.30 -4.23 1.10
CA THR A 109 -24.94 -5.60 1.50
C THR A 109 -24.50 -6.44 0.29
N LEU A 110 -23.84 -7.58 0.51
CA LEU A 110 -23.43 -8.45 -0.59
C LEU A 110 -24.64 -9.05 -1.33
N ASP A 111 -25.73 -9.32 -0.62
CA ASP A 111 -26.97 -9.89 -1.19
C ASP A 111 -27.68 -8.87 -2.09
N GLU A 112 -27.73 -7.60 -1.69
CA GLU A 112 -28.26 -6.49 -2.51
C GLU A 112 -27.43 -6.31 -3.79
N VAL A 113 -26.10 -6.41 -3.68
CA VAL A 113 -25.21 -6.37 -4.85
C VAL A 113 -25.49 -7.56 -5.78
N GLU A 114 -25.71 -8.76 -5.24
CA GLU A 114 -26.06 -9.93 -6.05
C GLU A 114 -27.37 -9.71 -6.83
N VAL A 115 -28.41 -9.20 -6.16
CA VAL A 115 -29.70 -8.89 -6.81
C VAL A 115 -29.52 -7.85 -7.91
N ARG A 116 -28.73 -6.80 -7.66
CA ARG A 116 -28.43 -5.76 -8.65
C ARG A 116 -27.69 -6.32 -9.87
N ILE A 117 -26.70 -7.21 -9.67
CA ILE A 117 -25.99 -7.88 -10.76
C ILE A 117 -26.97 -8.75 -11.57
N ARG A 118 -27.84 -9.51 -10.91
CA ARG A 118 -28.85 -10.35 -11.58
C ARG A 118 -29.82 -9.52 -12.42
N GLN A 119 -30.18 -8.31 -11.98
CA GLN A 119 -31.06 -7.38 -12.70
C GLN A 119 -30.37 -6.70 -13.88
N ALA A 120 -29.06 -6.42 -13.77
CA ALA A 120 -28.27 -5.83 -14.85
C ALA A 120 -28.04 -6.82 -16.01
N LEU A 121 -28.00 -8.13 -15.71
CA LEU A 121 -27.88 -9.17 -16.73
C LEU A 121 -29.16 -9.33 -17.55
N PRO A 122 -29.05 -9.65 -18.86
CA PRO A 122 -30.21 -9.91 -19.72
C PRO A 122 -31.05 -11.07 -19.17
N SER A 123 -32.36 -10.89 -19.07
CA SER A 123 -33.31 -11.88 -18.52
C SER A 123 -33.32 -13.19 -19.31
N LYS A 124 -33.05 -13.13 -20.61
CA LYS A 124 -32.87 -14.29 -21.50
C LYS A 124 -31.53 -14.14 -22.21
N PHE A 125 -30.56 -14.98 -21.86
CA PHE A 125 -29.32 -15.13 -22.60
C PHE A 125 -29.40 -16.34 -23.52
N ARG A 126 -29.25 -16.12 -24.84
CA ARG A 126 -29.23 -17.21 -25.81
C ARG A 126 -27.82 -17.75 -25.94
N TYR A 127 -27.60 -18.98 -25.49
CA TYR A 127 -26.32 -19.65 -25.65
C TYR A 127 -26.05 -19.98 -27.13
N ILE A 128 -24.96 -19.45 -27.67
CA ILE A 128 -24.51 -19.70 -29.04
C ILE A 128 -23.60 -20.93 -29.02
N ARG A 129 -23.95 -21.98 -29.78
CA ARG A 129 -23.21 -23.26 -29.79
C ARG A 129 -22.10 -23.33 -30.83
N ALA A 130 -22.09 -22.41 -31.79
CA ALA A 130 -21.12 -22.34 -32.87
C ALA A 130 -20.18 -21.15 -32.68
N LEU A 131 -18.96 -21.27 -33.19
CA LEU A 131 -17.92 -20.24 -33.11
C LEU A 131 -17.94 -19.31 -34.35
N ASP A 132 -19.11 -19.05 -34.93
CA ASP A 132 -19.25 -18.24 -36.15
C ASP A 132 -18.96 -16.76 -35.88
N ASN A 133 -19.43 -16.24 -34.74
CA ASN A 133 -19.15 -14.88 -34.28
C ASN A 133 -18.65 -14.92 -32.82
N PRO A 134 -17.40 -15.36 -32.59
CA PRO A 134 -16.86 -15.52 -31.25
C PRO A 134 -16.41 -14.18 -30.67
N HIS A 135 -16.35 -14.10 -29.34
CA HIS A 135 -15.81 -12.94 -28.63
C HIS A 135 -14.39 -12.61 -29.16
N PRO A 136 -13.99 -11.32 -29.31
CA PRO A 136 -12.73 -10.94 -29.94
C PRO A 136 -11.48 -11.65 -29.41
N LEU A 137 -11.44 -11.97 -28.11
CA LEU A 137 -10.36 -12.75 -27.49
C LEU A 137 -10.30 -14.19 -28.01
N ILE A 138 -11.44 -14.85 -28.14
CA ILE A 138 -11.54 -16.21 -28.69
C ILE A 138 -11.28 -16.19 -30.20
N ALA A 139 -11.80 -15.19 -30.91
CA ALA A 139 -11.53 -14.98 -32.33
C ALA A 139 -10.03 -14.81 -32.60
N ARG A 140 -9.29 -14.15 -31.71
CA ARG A 140 -7.83 -14.05 -31.79
C ARG A 140 -7.16 -15.42 -31.63
N LEU A 141 -7.55 -16.20 -30.63
CA LEU A 141 -6.98 -17.54 -30.39
C LEU A 141 -7.24 -18.49 -31.56
N LEU A 142 -8.44 -18.46 -32.12
CA LEU A 142 -8.79 -19.27 -33.30
C LEU A 142 -7.95 -18.88 -34.51
N ARG A 143 -7.76 -17.57 -34.77
CA ARG A 143 -6.86 -17.11 -35.86
C ARG A 143 -5.41 -17.56 -35.66
N GLU A 144 -4.91 -17.52 -34.42
CA GLU A 144 -3.58 -18.02 -34.11
C GLU A 144 -3.47 -19.53 -34.34
N ASP A 145 -4.51 -20.30 -34.01
CA ASP A 145 -4.55 -21.75 -34.26
C ASP A 145 -4.71 -22.10 -35.74
N ASP A 146 -5.49 -21.32 -36.49
CA ASP A 146 -5.65 -21.46 -37.94
C ASP A 146 -4.33 -21.24 -38.66
N ALA A 147 -3.54 -20.25 -38.23
CA ALA A 147 -2.18 -20.07 -38.74
C ALA A 147 -1.27 -21.28 -38.47
N ARG A 148 -1.41 -21.94 -37.30
CA ARG A 148 -0.69 -23.20 -37.01
C ARG A 148 -1.13 -24.33 -37.93
N ARG A 149 -2.43 -24.42 -38.22
CA ARG A 149 -2.99 -25.39 -39.18
C ARG A 149 -2.42 -25.15 -40.58
N GLU A 150 -2.41 -23.91 -41.05
CA GLU A 150 -1.83 -23.56 -42.35
C GLU A 150 -0.34 -23.83 -42.43
N ALA A 151 0.42 -23.52 -41.38
CA ALA A 151 1.85 -23.82 -41.33
C ALA A 151 2.10 -25.33 -41.44
N ARG A 152 1.35 -26.14 -40.69
CA ARG A 152 1.41 -27.61 -40.77
C ARG A 152 1.04 -28.14 -42.16
N MET A 153 0.03 -27.55 -42.81
CA MET A 153 -0.34 -27.91 -44.19
C MET A 153 0.77 -27.60 -45.19
N LYS A 154 1.46 -26.45 -45.03
CA LYS A 154 2.52 -26.00 -45.95
C LYS A 154 3.81 -26.81 -45.83
N SER A 155 4.24 -27.14 -44.60
CA SER A 155 5.52 -27.82 -44.36
C SER A 155 5.41 -29.33 -44.17
N GLY A 156 4.20 -29.89 -44.09
CA GLY A 156 3.94 -31.31 -43.76
C GLY A 156 4.22 -31.67 -42.29
N TYR A 157 5.08 -30.92 -41.61
CA TYR A 157 5.41 -31.03 -40.20
C TYR A 157 5.61 -29.65 -39.57
N SER A 158 4.94 -29.40 -38.44
CA SER A 158 5.13 -28.20 -37.62
C SER A 158 5.38 -28.62 -36.17
N TRP A 159 6.41 -28.02 -35.55
CA TRP A 159 6.65 -28.16 -34.12
C TRP A 159 5.57 -27.44 -33.30
N ASP A 160 5.01 -26.35 -33.84
CA ASP A 160 3.86 -25.64 -33.26
C ASP A 160 2.56 -26.27 -33.78
N LYS A 161 2.06 -27.25 -33.02
CA LYS A 161 0.82 -27.98 -33.32
C LYS A 161 -0.43 -27.17 -32.94
N PRO A 162 -1.55 -27.33 -33.68
CA PRO A 162 -2.85 -26.79 -33.29
C PRO A 162 -3.31 -27.31 -31.92
N CYS A 163 -3.96 -26.46 -31.14
CA CYS A 163 -4.37 -26.74 -29.77
C CYS A 163 -5.87 -27.00 -29.61
N PHE A 164 -6.72 -26.52 -30.53
CA PHE A 164 -8.17 -26.46 -30.32
C PHE A 164 -9.00 -27.41 -31.20
N GLU A 165 -8.38 -28.46 -31.75
CA GLU A 165 -9.04 -29.41 -32.65
C GLU A 165 -10.02 -30.36 -31.94
N SER A 166 -9.80 -30.63 -30.65
CA SER A 166 -10.65 -31.56 -29.89
C SER A 166 -12.06 -31.00 -29.71
N SER A 167 -13.07 -31.88 -29.79
CA SER A 167 -14.46 -31.53 -29.46
C SER A 167 -14.64 -30.90 -28.07
N PHE A 168 -13.76 -31.28 -27.12
CA PHE A 168 -13.73 -30.69 -25.78
C PHE A 168 -13.24 -29.24 -25.82
N GLU A 169 -12.16 -28.98 -26.56
CA GLU A 169 -11.57 -27.65 -26.72
C GLU A 169 -12.55 -26.70 -27.43
N GLN A 170 -13.23 -27.17 -28.47
CA GLN A 170 -14.29 -26.41 -29.14
C GLN A 170 -15.45 -26.07 -28.21
N ARG A 171 -15.88 -27.03 -27.38
CA ARG A 171 -16.90 -26.79 -26.35
C ARG A 171 -16.42 -25.75 -25.32
N ARG A 172 -15.18 -25.86 -24.85
CA ARG A 172 -14.58 -24.90 -23.90
C ARG A 172 -14.53 -23.49 -24.50
N LEU A 173 -13.99 -23.33 -25.71
CA LEU A 173 -13.91 -22.02 -26.35
C LEU A 173 -15.28 -21.41 -26.61
N THR A 174 -16.27 -22.24 -26.97
CA THR A 174 -17.67 -21.79 -27.11
C THR A 174 -18.22 -21.30 -25.79
N PHE A 175 -18.01 -22.05 -24.70
CA PHE A 175 -18.42 -21.64 -23.36
C PHE A 175 -17.77 -20.32 -22.94
N LEU A 176 -16.44 -20.20 -23.10
CA LEU A 176 -15.69 -18.98 -22.80
C LEU A 176 -16.15 -17.79 -23.64
N SER A 177 -16.42 -17.99 -24.93
CA SER A 177 -16.95 -16.94 -25.81
C SER A 177 -18.29 -16.40 -25.31
N ASN A 178 -19.21 -17.28 -24.92
CA ASN A 178 -20.50 -16.89 -24.36
C ASN A 178 -20.35 -16.20 -22.99
N LEU A 179 -19.47 -16.73 -22.12
CA LEU A 179 -19.19 -16.15 -20.81
C LEU A 179 -18.64 -14.73 -20.94
N PHE A 180 -17.63 -14.50 -21.80
CA PHE A 180 -17.03 -13.18 -21.99
C PHE A 180 -18.01 -12.19 -22.62
N THR A 181 -18.85 -12.65 -23.55
CA THR A 181 -19.91 -11.81 -24.11
C THR A 181 -20.93 -11.40 -23.05
N LEU A 182 -21.29 -12.32 -22.15
CA LEU A 182 -22.19 -12.02 -21.03
C LEU A 182 -21.55 -11.05 -20.04
N LEU A 183 -20.28 -11.26 -19.68
CA LEU A 183 -19.54 -10.38 -18.76
C LEU A 183 -19.32 -8.97 -19.33
N ALA A 184 -19.15 -8.84 -20.65
CA ALA A 184 -19.04 -7.55 -21.32
C ALA A 184 -20.29 -6.68 -21.12
N THR A 185 -21.47 -7.27 -20.90
CA THR A 185 -22.70 -6.50 -20.58
C THR A 185 -22.65 -5.83 -19.21
N LEU A 186 -21.77 -6.28 -18.33
CA LEU A 186 -21.54 -5.74 -16.99
C LEU A 186 -20.26 -4.89 -16.91
N ASP A 187 -19.69 -4.47 -18.05
CA ASP A 187 -18.40 -3.79 -18.14
C ASP A 187 -17.23 -4.59 -17.49
N VAL A 188 -17.33 -5.92 -17.53
CA VAL A 188 -16.32 -6.84 -17.01
C VAL A 188 -15.52 -7.42 -18.17
N TYR A 189 -14.20 -7.27 -18.11
CA TYR A 189 -13.29 -7.63 -19.21
C TYR A 189 -12.46 -8.85 -18.85
N ALA A 190 -12.38 -9.81 -19.76
CA ALA A 190 -11.53 -10.97 -19.61
C ALA A 190 -10.15 -10.74 -20.24
N THR A 191 -9.13 -11.40 -19.69
CA THR A 191 -7.80 -11.52 -20.25
C THR A 191 -7.46 -13.00 -20.32
N VAL A 192 -6.99 -13.43 -21.49
CA VAL A 192 -6.59 -14.81 -21.74
C VAL A 192 -5.10 -14.83 -22.03
N ARG A 193 -4.37 -15.72 -21.35
CA ARG A 193 -2.93 -15.92 -21.52
C ARG A 193 -2.60 -17.40 -21.77
N GLY A 194 -1.40 -17.61 -22.28
CA GLY A 194 -0.87 -18.93 -22.61
C GLY A 194 -1.39 -19.48 -23.94
N ARG A 195 -0.65 -20.46 -24.46
CA ARG A 195 -0.92 -21.11 -25.75
C ARG A 195 -2.27 -21.83 -25.77
N GLU A 196 -2.62 -22.47 -24.67
CA GLU A 196 -3.82 -23.30 -24.53
C GLU A 196 -5.01 -22.52 -23.95
N ALA A 197 -4.85 -21.21 -23.69
CA ALA A 197 -5.88 -20.37 -23.11
C ALA A 197 -6.41 -20.90 -21.75
N ARG A 198 -5.51 -21.42 -20.91
CA ARG A 198 -5.83 -21.94 -19.57
C ARG A 198 -5.62 -20.92 -18.45
N GLU A 199 -4.84 -19.87 -18.69
CA GLU A 199 -4.67 -18.75 -17.77
C GLU A 199 -5.73 -17.68 -18.07
N LEU A 200 -6.82 -17.71 -17.30
CA LEU A 200 -7.96 -16.82 -17.49
C LEU A 200 -8.09 -15.88 -16.29
N LEU A 201 -8.07 -14.58 -16.56
CA LEU A 201 -8.27 -13.55 -15.56
C LEU A 201 -9.44 -12.67 -15.99
N VAL A 202 -10.33 -12.37 -15.04
CA VAL A 202 -11.47 -11.48 -15.27
C VAL A 202 -11.30 -10.24 -14.41
N GLN A 203 -11.34 -9.07 -15.03
CA GLN A 203 -11.22 -7.79 -14.36
C GLN A 203 -12.61 -7.26 -13.99
N VAL A 204 -12.90 -7.23 -12.69
CA VAL A 204 -14.14 -6.69 -12.11
C VAL A 204 -13.79 -5.40 -11.38
N GLY A 205 -14.08 -4.25 -12.01
CA GLY A 205 -13.65 -2.94 -11.50
C GLY A 205 -12.12 -2.84 -11.40
N CYS A 206 -11.59 -2.76 -10.17
CA CYS A 206 -10.15 -2.76 -9.90
C CYS A 206 -9.59 -4.11 -9.41
N GLN A 207 -10.42 -5.15 -9.34
CA GLN A 207 -10.03 -6.49 -8.89
C GLN A 207 -9.80 -7.42 -10.09
N HIS A 208 -8.92 -8.40 -9.90
CA HIS A 208 -8.64 -9.46 -10.88
C HIS A 208 -9.02 -10.81 -10.28
N VAL A 209 -10.01 -11.47 -10.88
CA VAL A 209 -10.48 -12.79 -10.48
C VAL A 209 -9.90 -13.83 -11.41
N GLU A 210 -9.10 -14.75 -10.87
CA GLU A 210 -8.57 -15.89 -11.62
C GLU A 210 -9.65 -16.97 -11.75
N LEU A 211 -9.83 -17.50 -12.96
CA LEU A 211 -10.69 -18.65 -13.21
C LEU A 211 -9.98 -19.68 -14.07
N LYS A 212 -10.39 -20.94 -13.93
CA LYS A 212 -9.91 -22.06 -14.73
C LYS A 212 -11.11 -22.82 -15.27
N VAL A 213 -11.10 -23.10 -16.56
CA VAL A 213 -12.10 -23.94 -17.21
C VAL A 213 -11.36 -25.09 -17.86
N ASP A 214 -11.60 -26.31 -17.39
CA ASP A 214 -10.96 -27.49 -17.94
C ASP A 214 -11.77 -28.75 -17.62
N ALA A 215 -11.27 -29.92 -17.98
CA ALA A 215 -11.87 -31.19 -17.61
C ALA A 215 -11.93 -31.31 -16.08
N LEU A 216 -13.00 -31.91 -15.57
CA LEU A 216 -13.19 -32.14 -14.13
C LEU A 216 -11.98 -32.83 -13.48
N GLU A 217 -11.40 -33.81 -14.18
CA GLU A 217 -10.26 -34.57 -13.69
C GLU A 217 -8.96 -33.76 -13.68
N ALA A 218 -8.82 -32.78 -14.59
CA ALA A 218 -7.69 -31.85 -14.60
C ALA A 218 -7.77 -30.84 -13.44
N LEU A 219 -8.96 -30.36 -13.10
CA LEU A 219 -9.15 -29.42 -11.99
C LEU A 219 -9.14 -30.10 -10.61
N ARG A 220 -9.76 -31.28 -10.51
CA ARG A 220 -9.86 -32.06 -9.27
C ARG A 220 -9.54 -33.53 -9.54
N PRO A 221 -8.26 -33.91 -9.57
CA PRO A 221 -7.87 -35.29 -9.85
C PRO A 221 -8.37 -36.21 -8.72
N ARG A 222 -9.16 -37.24 -9.09
CA ARG A 222 -9.53 -38.32 -8.17
C ARG A 222 -8.58 -39.50 -8.37
N LYS A 223 -8.09 -40.07 -7.26
CA LYS A 223 -7.27 -41.29 -7.28
C LYS A 223 -8.02 -42.42 -8.01
N GLY A 224 -7.46 -42.94 -9.09
CA GLY A 224 -7.92 -44.18 -9.74
C GLY A 224 -8.82 -44.06 -10.97
N ARG A 225 -9.07 -42.86 -11.53
CA ARG A 225 -9.64 -42.71 -12.89
C ARG A 225 -8.57 -42.29 -13.90
N ILE A 226 -8.63 -42.87 -15.08
CA ILE A 226 -7.75 -42.55 -16.22
C ILE A 226 -8.41 -41.44 -17.02
N ALA A 227 -7.74 -40.29 -17.10
CA ALA A 227 -8.09 -39.19 -17.99
C ALA A 227 -7.97 -39.64 -19.46
N GLY A 228 -8.93 -39.26 -20.29
CA GLY A 228 -8.92 -39.48 -21.74
C GLY A 228 -10.17 -40.15 -22.34
N ARG A 229 -11.31 -40.22 -21.64
CA ARG A 229 -12.54 -40.81 -22.23
C ARG A 229 -13.34 -39.77 -23.01
N ARG A 230 -13.81 -40.14 -24.20
CA ARG A 230 -14.75 -39.33 -25.01
C ARG A 230 -15.97 -38.94 -24.16
N GLY A 231 -16.19 -37.63 -23.96
CA GLY A 231 -17.28 -37.11 -23.10
C GLY A 231 -16.85 -36.74 -21.67
N GLU A 232 -15.63 -36.24 -21.48
CA GLU A 232 -15.19 -35.76 -20.18
C GLU A 232 -16.07 -34.60 -19.68
N PRO A 233 -16.51 -34.64 -18.41
CA PRO A 233 -17.26 -33.54 -17.82
C PRO A 233 -16.36 -32.30 -17.74
N MET A 234 -16.88 -31.18 -18.23
CA MET A 234 -16.23 -29.87 -18.12
C MET A 234 -16.55 -29.26 -16.77
N ALA A 235 -15.59 -28.56 -16.19
CA ALA A 235 -15.74 -27.86 -14.93
C ALA A 235 -15.10 -26.47 -14.99
N ILE A 236 -15.62 -25.57 -14.16
CA ILE A 236 -15.09 -24.24 -13.93
C ILE A 236 -14.80 -24.06 -12.45
N GLU A 237 -13.59 -23.60 -12.17
CA GLU A 237 -13.12 -23.22 -10.84
C GLU A 237 -12.81 -21.73 -10.84
N VAL A 238 -13.41 -20.99 -9.91
CA VAL A 238 -13.17 -19.57 -9.70
C VAL A 238 -12.45 -19.41 -8.37
N ARG A 239 -11.27 -18.78 -8.39
CA ARG A 239 -10.46 -18.58 -7.19
C ARG A 239 -10.78 -17.23 -6.57
N VAL A 240 -11.06 -17.23 -5.27
CA VAL A 240 -11.14 -16.00 -4.49
C VAL A 240 -9.72 -15.65 -4.02
N GLY A 241 -9.26 -14.44 -4.34
CA GLY A 241 -7.94 -13.95 -3.95
C GLY A 241 -7.76 -13.93 -2.44
N ARG A 242 -6.57 -14.32 -1.98
CA ARG A 242 -6.15 -14.27 -0.58
C ARG A 242 -5.49 -12.93 -0.30
N TRP A 243 -5.79 -12.34 0.86
CA TRP A 243 -5.14 -11.11 1.31
C TRP A 243 -4.35 -11.30 2.60
N LYS A 244 -4.57 -12.41 3.31
CA LYS A 244 -3.76 -12.85 4.47
C LYS A 244 -3.12 -14.21 4.17
N HIS A 245 -1.91 -14.43 4.68
CA HIS A 245 -1.18 -15.69 4.47
C HIS A 245 -1.93 -16.91 5.05
N ASP A 246 -2.63 -16.73 6.18
CA ASP A 246 -3.35 -17.80 6.88
C ASP A 246 -4.83 -17.93 6.45
N GLU A 247 -5.25 -17.23 5.41
CA GLU A 247 -6.63 -17.29 4.92
C GLU A 247 -6.90 -18.61 4.17
N ALA A 248 -8.01 -19.27 4.53
CA ALA A 248 -8.46 -20.50 3.86
C ALA A 248 -8.74 -20.24 2.37
N GLU A 249 -8.35 -21.18 1.51
CA GLU A 249 -8.58 -21.03 0.08
C GLU A 249 -10.06 -21.19 -0.26
N GLU A 250 -10.69 -20.08 -0.61
CA GLU A 250 -12.07 -20.05 -1.04
C GLU A 250 -12.13 -20.20 -2.56
N ARG A 251 -12.80 -21.26 -3.02
CA ARG A 251 -12.94 -21.61 -4.44
C ARG A 251 -14.39 -21.93 -4.74
N LEU A 252 -14.95 -21.26 -5.73
CA LEU A 252 -16.26 -21.60 -6.26
C LEU A 252 -16.08 -22.60 -7.39
N PHE A 253 -16.95 -23.60 -7.44
CA PHE A 253 -16.76 -24.75 -8.31
C PHE A 253 -18.08 -25.19 -8.93
N TRP A 254 -18.09 -25.33 -10.26
CA TRP A 254 -19.20 -25.91 -11.02
C TRP A 254 -18.65 -26.97 -11.95
N SER A 255 -19.39 -28.07 -12.11
CA SER A 255 -19.03 -29.16 -13.01
C SER A 255 -20.26 -29.69 -13.72
N ASP A 256 -20.06 -30.28 -14.88
CA ASP A 256 -21.09 -31.10 -15.50
C ASP A 256 -21.45 -32.25 -14.54
N GLY A 257 -22.73 -32.38 -14.23
CA GLY A 257 -23.25 -33.39 -13.34
C GLY A 257 -24.72 -33.66 -13.59
N ASP A 258 -25.39 -34.29 -12.63
CA ASP A 258 -26.80 -34.71 -12.75
C ASP A 258 -27.75 -33.51 -12.84
N THR A 259 -27.33 -32.35 -12.33
CA THR A 259 -28.08 -31.08 -12.36
C THR A 259 -28.04 -30.38 -13.74
N GLY A 260 -27.31 -30.94 -14.70
CA GLY A 260 -27.18 -30.42 -16.06
C GLY A 260 -25.76 -30.00 -16.41
N ARG A 261 -25.61 -29.41 -17.60
CA ARG A 261 -24.32 -28.93 -18.09
C ARG A 261 -24.02 -27.53 -17.58
N ILE A 262 -22.74 -27.19 -17.45
CA ILE A 262 -22.32 -25.86 -16.96
C ILE A 262 -22.79 -24.70 -17.87
N GLU A 263 -23.08 -24.96 -19.14
CA GLU A 263 -23.69 -24.01 -20.07
C GLU A 263 -25.04 -23.48 -19.58
N ASN A 264 -25.83 -24.29 -18.86
CA ASN A 264 -27.12 -23.87 -18.33
C ASN A 264 -26.99 -22.94 -17.12
N GLN A 265 -25.85 -22.99 -16.44
CA GLN A 265 -25.55 -22.22 -15.23
C GLN A 265 -24.72 -20.97 -15.54
N LEU A 266 -24.56 -20.62 -16.83
CA LEU A 266 -23.71 -19.51 -17.28
C LEU A 266 -24.06 -18.18 -16.60
N ARG A 267 -25.35 -17.91 -16.39
CA ARG A 267 -25.81 -16.70 -15.71
C ARG A 267 -25.39 -16.68 -14.24
N ASP A 268 -25.58 -17.78 -13.52
CA ASP A 268 -25.20 -17.87 -12.12
C ASP A 268 -23.67 -17.81 -11.95
N ILE A 269 -22.91 -18.43 -12.85
CA ILE A 269 -21.45 -18.33 -12.91
C ILE A 269 -21.02 -16.87 -13.13
N ALA A 270 -21.66 -16.15 -14.06
CA ALA A 270 -21.35 -14.73 -14.31
C ALA A 270 -21.65 -13.87 -13.07
N VAL A 271 -22.80 -14.07 -12.41
CA VAL A 271 -23.13 -13.39 -11.14
C VAL A 271 -22.07 -13.68 -10.08
N ALA A 272 -21.70 -14.95 -9.91
CA ALA A 272 -20.73 -15.36 -8.92
C ALA A 272 -19.33 -14.79 -9.18
N LEU A 273 -18.90 -14.67 -10.45
CA LEU A 273 -17.63 -14.03 -10.82
C LEU A 273 -17.60 -12.56 -10.42
N VAL A 274 -18.66 -11.82 -10.74
CA VAL A 274 -18.76 -10.38 -10.41
C VAL A 274 -18.88 -10.17 -8.90
N LEU A 275 -19.66 -11.00 -8.22
CA LEU A 275 -19.77 -10.98 -6.75
C LEU A 275 -18.44 -11.36 -6.08
N THR A 276 -17.67 -12.27 -6.67
CA THR A 276 -16.32 -12.60 -6.20
C THR A 276 -15.39 -11.40 -6.31
N GLY A 277 -15.47 -10.63 -7.40
CA GLY A 277 -14.73 -9.38 -7.54
C GLY A 277 -15.09 -8.35 -6.46
N GLU A 278 -16.37 -8.18 -6.14
CA GLU A 278 -16.81 -7.33 -5.03
C GLU A 278 -16.31 -7.84 -3.67
N ARG A 279 -16.39 -9.16 -3.42
CA ARG A 279 -15.88 -9.79 -2.20
C ARG A 279 -14.38 -9.55 -2.02
N GLN A 280 -13.59 -9.75 -3.08
CA GLN A 280 -12.16 -9.48 -3.07
C GLN A 280 -11.86 -8.00 -2.78
N TYR A 281 -12.63 -7.08 -3.36
CA TYR A 281 -12.49 -5.64 -3.09
C TYR A 281 -12.74 -5.30 -1.62
N ARG A 282 -13.81 -5.85 -1.02
CA ARG A 282 -14.11 -5.61 0.40
C ARG A 282 -13.04 -6.17 1.33
N LYS A 283 -12.53 -7.37 1.04
CA LYS A 283 -11.39 -7.98 1.77
C LYS A 283 -10.13 -7.10 1.65
N ALA A 284 -9.80 -6.64 0.45
CA ALA A 284 -8.64 -5.76 0.22
C ALA A 284 -8.74 -4.44 1.01
N ARG A 285 -9.93 -3.84 1.08
CA ARG A 285 -10.17 -2.60 1.83
C ARG A 285 -10.10 -2.80 3.34
N GLN A 286 -10.62 -3.91 3.86
CA GLN A 286 -10.48 -4.27 5.27
C GLN A 286 -9.00 -4.48 5.63
N PHE A 287 -8.27 -5.23 4.80
CA PHE A 287 -6.84 -5.45 4.98
C PHE A 287 -6.04 -4.14 4.96
N ALA A 288 -6.31 -3.24 4.01
CA ALA A 288 -5.67 -1.93 3.96
C ALA A 288 -5.97 -1.09 5.21
N HIS A 289 -7.19 -1.12 5.73
CA HIS A 289 -7.55 -0.42 6.96
C HIS A 289 -6.82 -0.98 8.19
N GLU A 290 -6.71 -2.32 8.30
CA GLU A 290 -5.94 -2.95 9.37
C GLU A 290 -4.46 -2.53 9.33
N TRP A 291 -3.88 -2.46 8.13
CA TRP A 291 -2.52 -1.95 7.91
C TRP A 291 -2.39 -0.47 8.27
N ASP A 292 -3.27 0.39 7.76
CA ASP A 292 -3.26 1.83 8.05
C ASP A 292 -3.37 2.08 9.58
N LYS A 293 -4.18 1.28 10.27
CA LYS A 293 -4.36 1.34 11.72
C LYS A 293 -3.08 0.92 12.45
N HIS A 294 -2.48 -0.20 12.06
CA HIS A 294 -1.22 -0.68 12.64
C HIS A 294 -0.10 0.36 12.45
N ASP A 295 0.04 0.91 11.24
CA ASP A 295 1.05 1.93 10.93
C ASP A 295 0.80 3.25 11.69
N PHE A 296 -0.47 3.60 11.95
CA PHE A 296 -0.83 4.72 12.80
C PHE A 296 -0.44 4.49 14.26
N GLU A 297 -0.76 3.30 14.81
CA GLU A 297 -0.42 2.91 16.18
C GLU A 297 1.11 2.89 16.38
N GLU A 298 1.87 2.30 15.45
CA GLU A 298 3.33 2.26 15.52
C GLU A 298 3.96 3.66 15.46
N ARG A 299 3.43 4.56 14.62
CA ARG A 299 3.88 5.96 14.59
C ARG A 299 3.62 6.68 15.90
N LEU A 300 2.46 6.47 16.52
CA LEU A 300 2.11 7.05 17.80
C LEU A 300 3.02 6.55 18.93
N GLU A 301 3.31 5.25 18.94
CA GLU A 301 4.24 4.63 19.90
C GLU A 301 5.66 5.15 19.73
N ARG A 302 6.17 5.21 18.49
CA ARG A 302 7.50 5.78 18.21
C ARG A 302 7.58 7.25 18.61
N ALA A 303 6.52 8.03 18.39
CA ALA A 303 6.46 9.43 18.82
C ALA A 303 6.46 9.56 20.35
N ARG A 304 5.76 8.67 21.06
CA ARG A 304 5.78 8.62 22.53
C ARG A 304 7.18 8.27 23.05
N GLN A 305 7.79 7.20 22.53
CA GLN A 305 9.15 6.77 22.92
C GLN A 305 10.20 7.85 22.62
N ALA A 306 10.08 8.57 21.50
CA ALA A 306 10.99 9.66 21.17
C ALA A 306 10.88 10.84 22.14
N ARG A 307 9.66 11.17 22.59
CA ARG A 307 9.44 12.20 23.62
C ARG A 307 10.04 11.78 24.96
N GLU A 308 9.75 10.56 25.41
CA GLU A 308 10.31 10.01 26.65
C GLU A 308 11.85 9.95 26.61
N ALA A 309 12.44 9.53 25.48
CA ALA A 309 13.89 9.50 25.31
C ALA A 309 14.51 10.90 25.25
N ALA A 310 13.81 11.90 24.68
CA ALA A 310 14.27 13.28 24.70
C ALA A 310 14.25 13.86 26.12
N GLU A 311 13.18 13.62 26.88
CA GLU A 311 13.07 14.02 28.29
C GLU A 311 14.14 13.34 29.16
N ALA A 312 14.41 12.05 28.94
CA ALA A 312 15.47 11.33 29.63
C ALA A 312 16.86 11.92 29.33
N ARG A 313 17.15 12.23 28.06
CA ARG A 313 18.41 12.87 27.65
C ARG A 313 18.58 14.24 28.29
N GLU A 314 17.54 15.06 28.31
CA GLU A 314 17.59 16.38 28.97
C GLU A 314 17.85 16.24 30.48
N CYS A 315 17.23 15.26 31.15
CA CYS A 315 17.47 14.97 32.56
C CYS A 315 18.92 14.50 32.80
N GLU A 316 19.44 13.62 31.95
CA GLU A 316 20.81 13.11 32.04
C GLU A 316 21.84 14.22 31.82
N GLU A 317 21.64 15.09 30.82
CA GLU A 317 22.50 16.23 30.55
C GLU A 317 22.53 17.20 31.74
N ARG A 318 21.38 17.49 32.35
CA ARG A 318 21.30 18.32 33.56
C ARG A 318 22.02 17.68 34.74
N ALA A 319 21.82 16.38 34.97
CA ALA A 319 22.49 15.66 36.05
C ALA A 319 24.02 15.59 35.84
N GLN A 320 24.47 15.42 34.60
CA GLN A 320 25.90 15.43 34.28
C GLN A 320 26.52 16.81 34.49
N ALA A 321 25.84 17.88 34.02
CA ALA A 321 26.29 19.25 34.24
C ALA A 321 26.39 19.60 35.74
N GLU A 322 25.46 19.09 36.56
CA GLU A 322 25.51 19.26 38.01
C GLU A 322 26.68 18.50 38.64
N ARG A 323 26.91 17.24 38.24
CA ARG A 323 28.08 16.45 38.68
C ARG A 323 29.40 17.12 38.33
N ASP A 324 29.53 17.64 37.11
CA ASP A 324 30.73 18.34 36.65
C ASP A 324 30.94 19.66 37.43
N ARG A 325 29.87 20.34 37.82
CA ARG A 325 29.94 21.53 38.69
C ARG A 325 30.43 21.18 40.09
N VAL A 326 29.89 20.12 40.70
CA VAL A 326 30.33 19.64 42.03
C VAL A 326 31.78 19.15 41.96
N GLY A 327 32.15 18.40 40.92
CA GLY A 327 33.51 17.93 40.70
C GLY A 327 34.52 19.08 40.61
N ARG A 328 34.19 20.14 39.87
CA ARG A 328 35.02 21.37 39.81
C ARG A 328 35.18 22.02 41.18
N LEU A 329 34.11 22.12 41.98
CA LEU A 329 34.18 22.68 43.33
C LEU A 329 35.07 21.84 44.25
N LEU A 330 34.90 20.51 44.25
CA LEU A 330 35.71 19.61 45.05
C LEU A 330 37.19 19.66 44.65
N ALA A 331 37.48 19.75 43.36
CA ALA A 331 38.84 19.92 42.86
C ALA A 331 39.47 21.24 43.36
N GLN A 332 38.72 22.34 43.34
CA GLN A 332 39.16 23.62 43.91
C GLN A 332 39.43 23.54 45.41
N VAL A 333 38.53 22.90 46.17
CA VAL A 333 38.71 22.72 47.62
C VAL A 333 39.95 21.86 47.92
N ASN A 334 40.17 20.78 47.16
CA ASN A 334 41.34 19.93 47.33
C ASN A 334 42.64 20.67 46.98
N ALA A 335 42.66 21.40 45.86
CA ALA A 335 43.80 22.23 45.46
C ALA A 335 44.16 23.28 46.53
N TYR A 336 43.14 23.93 47.12
CA TYR A 336 43.32 24.85 48.24
C TYR A 336 43.88 24.16 49.49
N GLN A 337 43.35 22.99 49.86
CA GLN A 337 43.86 22.22 51.00
C GLN A 337 45.31 21.78 50.81
N GLN A 338 45.66 21.33 49.60
CA GLN A 338 47.03 20.97 49.25
C GLN A 338 47.97 22.17 49.34
N ALA A 339 47.56 23.34 48.82
CA ALA A 339 48.32 24.58 48.93
C ALA A 339 48.57 24.97 50.41
N GLN A 340 47.56 24.87 51.27
CA GLN A 340 47.71 25.13 52.71
C GLN A 340 48.63 24.13 53.40
N GLN A 341 48.47 22.83 53.11
CA GLN A 341 49.35 21.79 53.65
C GLN A 341 50.81 21.99 53.24
N ILE A 342 51.07 22.42 51.99
CA ILE A 342 52.43 22.75 51.53
C ILE A 342 52.97 23.96 52.32
N ARG A 343 52.16 25.02 52.51
CA ARG A 343 52.58 26.20 53.32
C ARG A 343 52.89 25.84 54.76
N GLU A 344 52.03 25.04 55.41
CA GLU A 344 52.26 24.55 56.77
C GLU A 344 53.50 23.66 56.87
N TYR A 345 53.69 22.77 55.90
CA TYR A 345 54.87 21.90 55.86
C TYR A 345 56.14 22.74 55.72
N VAL A 346 56.21 23.67 54.75
CA VAL A 346 57.34 24.59 54.59
C VAL A 346 57.59 25.39 55.87
N GLY A 347 56.54 25.89 56.54
CA GLY A 347 56.65 26.60 57.82
C GLY A 347 57.27 25.74 58.93
N LYS A 348 56.81 24.48 59.09
CA LYS A 348 57.39 23.52 60.05
C LYS A 348 58.83 23.16 59.70
N VAL A 349 59.12 22.97 58.41
CA VAL A 349 60.46 22.68 57.91
C VAL A 349 61.40 23.84 58.23
N VAL A 350 61.01 25.11 58.06
CA VAL A 350 61.85 26.29 58.37
C VAL A 350 62.04 26.45 59.90
N ALA A 351 61.00 26.24 60.70
CA ALA A 351 61.02 26.46 62.16
C ALA A 351 61.81 25.40 62.96
N PHE A 352 61.96 24.16 62.47
CA PHE A 352 62.67 23.07 63.16
C PHE A 352 63.88 22.55 62.35
N PRO A 353 65.08 23.12 62.52
CA PRO A 353 66.26 22.80 61.69
C PRO A 353 66.82 21.38 61.84
N LEU A 354 66.48 20.66 62.90
CA LEU A 354 67.06 19.34 63.25
C LEU A 354 66.16 18.14 62.88
N ALA A 355 64.93 18.38 62.41
CA ALA A 355 63.92 17.33 62.24
C ALA A 355 64.00 16.57 60.90
N ILE A 356 64.81 17.01 59.94
CA ILE A 356 64.89 16.40 58.61
C ILE A 356 66.25 15.72 58.45
N GLN A 357 66.34 14.48 58.91
CA GLN A 357 67.48 13.62 58.62
C GLN A 357 67.28 12.95 57.26
N GLY A 358 68.07 13.38 56.27
CA GLY A 358 68.30 12.62 55.03
C GLY A 358 67.39 12.97 53.85
N ARG A 359 68.00 13.55 52.81
CA ARG A 359 67.57 13.59 51.39
C ARG A 359 66.28 14.35 51.01
N ALA A 360 65.94 15.44 51.67
CA ALA A 360 64.80 16.25 51.21
C ALA A 360 65.16 17.34 50.19
N PHE A 361 66.41 17.85 50.16
CA PHE A 361 66.78 19.03 49.35
C PHE A 361 68.18 18.88 48.73
N ASP A 362 68.30 19.05 47.41
CA ASP A 362 69.58 19.25 46.71
C ASP A 362 69.83 20.76 46.55
N GLY A 363 70.43 21.41 47.55
CA GLY A 363 70.84 22.83 47.49
C GLY A 363 70.44 23.71 48.69
N ASP A 364 70.43 25.03 48.46
CA ASP A 364 70.12 26.08 49.45
C ASP A 364 68.65 26.01 49.94
N ARG A 365 68.46 25.88 51.26
CA ARG A 365 67.15 25.68 51.91
C ARG A 365 66.21 26.85 51.70
N GLU A 366 66.74 28.07 51.58
CA GLU A 366 65.94 29.27 51.27
C GLU A 366 65.46 29.28 49.82
N ALA A 367 66.25 28.72 48.90
CA ALA A 367 65.83 28.55 47.51
C ALA A 367 64.74 27.48 47.38
N TRP A 368 64.86 26.37 48.11
CA TRP A 368 63.83 25.33 48.16
C TRP A 368 62.52 25.84 48.79
N ALA A 369 62.58 26.58 49.91
CA ALA A 369 61.39 27.14 50.55
C ALA A 369 60.66 28.14 49.64
N ARG A 370 61.40 28.99 48.91
CA ARG A 370 60.82 29.90 47.91
C ARG A 370 60.15 29.16 46.76
N TRP A 371 60.76 28.08 46.26
CA TRP A 371 60.16 27.23 45.22
C TRP A 371 58.88 26.54 45.72
N ALA A 372 58.91 25.95 46.92
CA ALA A 372 57.77 25.23 47.48
C ALA A 372 56.58 26.17 47.78
N LEU A 373 56.84 27.41 48.22
CA LEU A 373 55.81 28.43 48.37
C LEU A 373 55.24 28.90 47.02
N ALA A 374 56.08 29.04 45.99
CA ALA A 374 55.61 29.36 44.64
C ALA A 374 54.74 28.24 44.03
N VAL A 375 55.05 26.97 44.31
CA VAL A 375 54.20 25.82 43.93
C VAL A 375 52.86 25.86 44.66
N ALA A 376 52.85 26.19 45.96
CA ALA A 376 51.61 26.36 46.72
C ALA A 376 50.77 27.55 46.21
N GLU A 377 51.38 28.60 45.69
CA GLU A 377 50.70 29.76 45.12
C GLU A 377 50.11 29.45 43.73
N GLN A 378 50.77 28.62 42.92
CA GLN A 378 50.24 28.14 41.64
C GLN A 378 49.06 27.17 41.81
N LEU A 379 49.03 26.40 42.90
CA LEU A 379 47.96 25.44 43.21
C LEU A 379 46.77 26.10 43.90
N ASP A 380 46.94 27.27 44.50
CA ASP A 380 45.89 27.95 45.27
C ASP A 380 44.88 28.63 44.31
N PRO A 381 43.62 28.15 44.24
CA PRO A 381 42.60 28.75 43.40
C PRO A 381 42.17 30.15 43.87
N LEU A 382 42.59 30.58 45.05
CA LEU A 382 42.33 31.90 45.63
C LEU A 382 43.57 32.81 45.63
N ALA A 383 44.70 32.36 45.08
CA ALA A 383 45.86 33.23 44.93
C ALA A 383 45.50 34.41 44.00
N PRO A 384 45.89 35.65 44.35
CA PRO A 384 45.66 36.80 43.49
C PRO A 384 46.41 36.56 42.19
N SER A 385 45.70 36.27 41.11
CA SER A 385 46.31 36.03 39.81
C SER A 385 47.20 37.23 39.45
N ALA A 386 48.48 36.99 39.18
CA ALA A 386 49.43 38.01 38.73
C ALA A 386 49.05 38.64 37.36
N ASN A 387 47.91 38.25 36.76
CA ASN A 387 47.41 38.73 35.47
C ASN A 387 46.13 39.60 35.57
N GLY A 388 45.78 40.14 36.74
CA GLY A 388 44.68 41.11 36.91
C GLY A 388 45.04 42.58 36.63
N ARG A 389 46.17 42.89 35.98
CA ARG A 389 46.56 44.24 35.56
C ARG A 389 46.70 44.34 34.03
N ALA A 390 45.62 44.11 33.30
CA ALA A 390 45.46 44.54 31.90
C ALA A 390 44.01 44.31 31.44
N ASN A 391 43.12 45.21 31.85
CA ASN A 391 41.95 45.68 31.08
C ASN A 391 41.13 46.60 31.99
N GLU A 392 41.57 47.86 32.07
CA GLU A 392 40.67 49.02 32.09
C GLU A 392 40.46 49.50 30.65
#